data_AF-A0A9X2Q2B2-F1
#
_entry.id   AF-A0A9X2Q2B2-F1
#
_cell.length_a   1.000
_cell.length_b   1.000
_cell.length_c   1.000
_cell.angle_alpha   90.00
_cell.angle_beta   90.00
_cell.angle_gamma   90.00
#
_symmetry.space_group_name_H-M   'P 1'
#
loop_
_entity.id
_entity.type
_entity.pdbx_description
1 polymer ?
#
loop_
_entity_poly.entity_id
_entity_poly.type
_entity_poly.pdbx_seq_one_letter_code
_entity_poly.pdbx_strand_id
1 'polypeptide(L)'
;MKRLDAHELQKATRRAWDEFSGTQQELADLLELDRSVISRAIRSAGRKHAAVQARVISYVREVPVERRSTYMGRQVSHEWIIDP
;
A
#
# COMPACT_ATOMS: atom_id res chain seq x y z
N MET A 1 -5.02 7.84 13.01
CA MET A 1 -4.82 6.37 13.14
C MET A 1 -5.94 5.51 12.56
N LYS A 2 -5.74 4.93 11.38
CA LYS A 2 -6.63 3.93 10.75
C LYS A 2 -5.89 2.61 10.54
N ARG A 3 -6.49 1.46 10.92
CA ARG A 3 -5.94 0.11 10.71
C ARG A 3 -6.58 -0.54 9.49
N LEU A 4 -5.79 -1.24 8.69
CA LEU A 4 -6.20 -1.87 7.43
C LEU A 4 -5.70 -3.30 7.35
N ASP A 5 -6.55 -4.23 6.95
CA ASP A 5 -6.11 -5.53 6.45
C ASP A 5 -5.57 -5.44 5.00
N ALA A 6 -5.14 -6.55 4.40
CA ALA A 6 -4.56 -6.56 3.05
C ALA A 6 -5.56 -6.16 1.93
N HIS A 7 -6.86 -6.37 2.13
CA HIS A 7 -7.89 -6.00 1.17
C HIS A 7 -8.27 -4.52 1.31
N GLU A 8 -8.39 -4.05 2.55
CA GLU A 8 -8.58 -2.64 2.86
C GLU A 8 -7.39 -1.79 2.42
N LEU A 9 -6.17 -2.30 2.54
CA LEU A 9 -4.95 -1.66 2.04
C LEU A 9 -4.99 -1.51 0.52
N GLN A 10 -5.42 -2.54 -0.22
CA GLN A 10 -5.58 -2.44 -1.67
C GLN A 10 -6.64 -1.40 -2.05
N LYS A 11 -7.77 -1.34 -1.35
CA LYS A 11 -8.80 -0.32 -1.55
C LYS A 11 -8.26 1.09 -1.27
N ALA A 12 -7.50 1.26 -0.19
CA ALA A 12 -6.87 2.53 0.14
C ALA A 12 -5.83 2.94 -0.92
N THR A 13 -5.05 1.99 -1.43
CA THR A 13 -4.08 2.22 -2.51
C THR A 13 -4.78 2.65 -3.79
N ARG A 14 -5.90 2.01 -4.15
CA ARG A 14 -6.69 2.41 -5.31
C ARG A 14 -7.22 3.84 -5.18
N ARG A 15 -7.73 4.21 -4.00
CA ARG A 15 -8.18 5.59 -3.75
C ARG A 15 -7.03 6.59 -3.84
N ALA A 16 -5.87 6.28 -3.26
CA ALA A 16 -4.68 7.11 -3.39
C ALA A 16 -4.27 7.24 -4.87
N TRP A 17 -4.31 6.14 -5.64
CA TRP A 17 -4.07 6.19 -7.08
C TRP A 17 -5.07 7.10 -7.82
N ASP A 18 -6.36 7.04 -7.47
CA ASP A 18 -7.39 7.90 -8.08
C ASP A 18 -7.21 9.39 -7.70
N GLU A 19 -6.50 9.70 -6.61
CA GLU A 19 -6.13 11.06 -6.16
C GLU A 19 -4.85 11.58 -6.85
N PHE A 20 -4.01 10.69 -7.40
CA PHE A 20 -2.76 11.03 -8.05
C PHE A 20 -3.00 11.52 -9.48
N SER A 21 -2.47 12.70 -9.82
CA SER A 21 -2.67 13.33 -11.14
C SER A 21 -1.76 12.80 -12.25
N GLY A 22 -0.78 11.95 -11.92
CA GLY A 22 0.20 11.43 -12.86
C GLY A 22 -0.12 10.05 -13.41
N THR A 23 0.84 9.48 -14.15
CA THR A 23 0.75 8.16 -14.75
C THR A 23 1.32 7.07 -13.84
N GLN A 24 1.00 5.80 -14.16
CA GLN A 24 1.61 4.66 -13.45
C GLN A 24 3.12 4.59 -13.67
N GLN A 25 3.63 5.14 -14.77
CA GLN A 25 5.07 5.19 -15.04
C GLN A 25 5.74 6.23 -14.15
N GLU A 26 5.20 7.44 -14.09
CA GLU A 26 5.73 8.51 -13.23
C GLU A 26 5.75 8.08 -11.75
N LEU A 27 4.67 7.48 -11.26
CA LEU A 27 4.64 6.95 -9.90
C LEU A 27 5.66 5.82 -9.68
N ALA A 28 5.95 5.03 -10.71
CA ALA A 28 6.95 3.98 -10.64
C ALA A 28 8.37 4.58 -10.58
N ASP A 29 8.64 5.61 -11.39
CA ASP A 29 9.92 6.32 -11.39
C ASP A 29 10.16 7.01 -10.04
N LEU A 30 9.15 7.68 -9.48
CA LEU A 30 9.21 8.34 -8.17
C LEU A 30 9.45 7.35 -7.01
N LEU A 31 8.97 6.12 -7.15
CA LEU A 31 9.15 5.07 -6.15
C LEU A 31 10.34 4.15 -6.46
N GLU A 32 11.08 4.40 -7.53
CA GLU A 32 12.17 3.55 -8.03
C GLU A 32 11.73 2.08 -8.20
N LEU A 33 10.60 1.87 -8.87
CA LEU A 33 9.99 0.56 -9.11
C LEU A 33 9.65 0.37 -10.59
N ASP A 34 9.40 -0.88 -10.98
CA ASP A 34 8.81 -1.16 -12.29
C ASP A 34 7.34 -0.70 -12.34
N ARG A 35 6.94 -0.10 -13.46
CA ARG A 35 5.53 0.23 -13.74
C ARG A 35 4.60 -0.99 -13.62
N SER A 36 5.09 -2.18 -13.94
CA SER A 36 4.33 -3.44 -13.80
C SER A 36 4.04 -3.80 -12.34
N VAL A 37 4.89 -3.38 -11.40
CA VAL A 37 4.74 -3.59 -9.95
C VAL A 37 3.69 -2.63 -9.41
N ILE A 38 3.73 -1.36 -9.80
CA ILE A 38 2.68 -0.37 -9.47
C ILE A 38 1.31 -0.85 -9.98
N SER A 39 1.24 -1.26 -11.25
CA SER A 39 0.01 -1.76 -11.86
C SER A 39 -0.59 -2.96 -11.11
N ARG A 40 0.26 -3.87 -10.61
CA ARG A 40 -0.15 -5.02 -9.79
C ARG A 40 -0.58 -4.61 -8.38
N ALA A 41 0.14 -3.68 -7.75
CA ALA A 41 -0.19 -3.18 -6.42
C ALA A 41 -1.55 -2.47 -6.38
N ILE A 42 -1.91 -1.72 -7.42
CA ILE A 42 -3.22 -1.06 -7.52
C ILE A 42 -4.35 -2.08 -7.69
N ARG A 43 -4.14 -3.15 -8.47
CA ARG A 43 -5.20 -4.11 -8.84
C ARG A 43 -5.38 -5.30 -7.91
N SER A 44 -4.36 -5.68 -7.14
CA SER A 44 -4.35 -6.95 -6.43
C SER A 44 -4.11 -6.79 -4.94
N ALA A 45 -4.96 -7.43 -4.13
CA ALA A 45 -4.74 -7.53 -2.70
C ALA A 45 -3.72 -8.63 -2.37
N GLY A 46 -3.20 -8.61 -1.14
CA GLY A 46 -2.36 -9.67 -0.58
C GLY A 46 -0.93 -9.23 -0.25
N ARG A 47 -0.28 -10.03 0.60
CA ARG A 47 0.99 -9.67 1.25
C ARG A 47 2.12 -9.32 0.28
N LYS A 48 2.17 -9.99 -0.87
CA LYS A 48 3.21 -9.75 -1.91
C LYS A 48 3.23 -8.32 -2.44
N HIS A 49 2.10 -7.60 -2.35
CA HIS A 49 1.96 -6.24 -2.88
C HIS A 49 1.90 -5.18 -1.79
N ALA A 50 1.74 -5.61 -0.54
CA ALA A 50 1.40 -4.72 0.56
C ALA A 50 2.49 -3.69 0.88
N ALA A 51 3.77 -4.03 0.69
CA ALA A 51 4.86 -3.08 0.84
C ALA A 51 4.77 -1.94 -0.18
N VAL A 52 4.48 -2.27 -1.45
CA VAL A 52 4.33 -1.29 -2.53
C VAL A 52 3.08 -0.45 -2.31
N GLN A 53 1.97 -1.09 -1.93
CA GLN A 53 0.72 -0.42 -1.57
C GLN A 53 0.92 0.62 -0.46
N ALA A 54 1.63 0.26 0.61
CA ALA A 54 1.97 1.17 1.70
C ALA A 54 2.82 2.36 1.21
N ARG A 55 3.83 2.12 0.35
CA ARG A 55 4.65 3.18 -0.25
C ARG A 55 3.83 4.14 -1.13
N VAL A 56 2.93 3.61 -1.97
CA VAL A 56 2.04 4.43 -2.81
C VAL A 56 1.15 5.32 -1.97
N ILE A 57 0.47 4.75 -0.96
CA ILE A 57 -0.38 5.53 -0.06
C ILE A 57 0.44 6.61 0.64
N SER A 58 1.62 6.23 1.16
CA SER A 58 2.46 7.13 1.91
C SER A 58 2.96 8.31 1.08
N TYR A 59 3.37 8.04 -0.17
CA TYR A 59 3.81 9.05 -1.10
C TYR A 59 2.67 9.99 -1.51
N VAL A 60 1.55 9.45 -2.00
CA VAL A 60 0.48 10.27 -2.58
C VAL A 60 -0.23 11.12 -1.52
N ARG A 61 -0.38 10.59 -0.31
CA ARG A 61 -1.12 11.28 0.76
C ARG A 61 -0.23 11.95 1.78
N GLU A 62 1.09 11.88 1.60
CA GLU A 62 2.09 12.47 2.50
C GLU A 62 1.91 12.05 3.97
N VAL A 63 1.46 10.81 4.20
CA VAL A 63 1.23 10.24 5.54
C VAL A 63 2.05 8.96 5.74
N PRO A 64 2.60 8.71 6.94
CA PRO A 64 3.30 7.47 7.19
C PRO A 64 2.33 6.27 7.21
N VAL A 65 2.82 5.12 6.71
CA VAL A 65 2.10 3.85 6.73
C VAL A 65 2.98 2.77 7.36
N GLU A 66 2.59 2.26 8.52
CA GLU A 66 3.35 1.26 9.26
C GLU A 66 2.73 -0.12 9.15
N ARG A 67 3.57 -1.17 9.09
CA ARG A 67 3.11 -2.56 9.18
C ARG A 67 3.22 -3.06 10.62
N ARG A 68 2.11 -3.44 11.23
CA ARG A 68 2.07 -4.16 12.51
C ARG A 68 1.79 -5.65 12.27
N SER A 69 2.55 -6.51 12.94
CA SER A 69 2.34 -7.96 12.88
C SER A 69 2.06 -8.48 14.28
N THR A 70 0.97 -9.22 14.44
CA THR A 70 0.56 -9.82 15.72
C THR A 70 0.69 -11.32 15.62
N TYR A 71 1.41 -11.92 16.57
CA TYR A 71 1.71 -13.35 16.62
C TYR A 71 0.79 -14.02 17.65
N MET A 72 -0.04 -14.95 17.19
CA MET A 72 -0.95 -15.75 18.02
C MET A 72 -0.64 -17.24 17.82
N GLY A 73 0.44 -17.70 18.47
CA GLY A 73 0.95 -19.07 18.29
C GLY A 73 1.43 -19.30 16.86
N ARG A 74 0.73 -20.17 16.10
CA ARG A 74 1.04 -20.46 14.69
C ARG A 74 0.45 -19.46 13.70
N GLN A 75 -0.47 -18.61 14.14
CA GLN A 75 -1.11 -17.62 13.28
C GLN A 75 -0.40 -16.27 13.39
N VAL A 76 -0.19 -15.62 12.24
CA VAL A 76 0.33 -14.26 12.16
C VAL A 76 -0.67 -13.41 11.41
N SER A 77 -1.22 -12.40 12.08
CA SER A 77 -2.02 -11.36 11.43
C SER A 77 -1.14 -10.16 11.10
N HIS A 78 -1.42 -9.53 9.95
CA HIS A 78 -0.72 -8.33 9.51
C HIS A 78 -1.75 -7.23 9.29
N GLU A 79 -1.46 -6.06 9.87
CA GLU A 79 -2.25 -4.85 9.74
C GLU A 79 -1.36 -3.71 9.27
N TRP A 80 -1.94 -2.77 8.55
CA TRP A 80 -1.29 -1.54 8.13
C TRP A 80 -1.96 -0.34 8.79
N ILE A 81 -1.16 0.51 9.41
CA ILE A 81 -1.60 1.67 10.17
C ILE A 81 -1.25 2.93 9.37
N ILE A 82 -2.27 3.68 8.93
CA ILE A 82 -2.08 5.01 8.30
C ILE A 82 -2.21 6.07 9.37
N ASP A 83 -1.26 7.02 9.38
CA ASP A 83 -1.19 8.12 10.34
C ASP A 83 -1.23 7.58 11.80
N PRO A 84 -0.17 6.84 12.21
CA PRO A 84 -0.05 6.21 13.53
C PRO A 84 -0.11 7.22 14.68
#